data_AF-A0A934TP96-F1
#
_entry.id   AF-A0A934TP96-F1
#
_cell.length_a   1.000
_cell.length_b   1.000
_cell.length_c   1.000
_cell.angle_alpha   90.00
_cell.angle_beta   90.00
_cell.angle_gamma   90.00
#
_symmetry.space_group_name_H-M   'P 1'
#
loop_
_entity.id
_entity.type
_entity.pdbx_description
1 polymer ?
#
loop_
_entity_poly.entity_id
_entity_poly.type
_entity_poly.pdbx_seq_one_letter_code
_entity_poly.pdbx_strand_id
1 'polypeptide(L)'
;MKYSLRKTPSHLHLTYKYGETNGGLLGRNLFLEVEGNLLTLEIDLSANLLARNKQSAWYLDAVDLSTNYHKLKSLQCGDNLVRTRLIRAWEGIESPRLRMRLVLNPRGRYLYEVAPHSLFMGGIQLDVQAFLEEESETTGTSTDNTEASHTEEADPHRKHA
;
A
#
# COMPACT_ATOMS: atom_id res chain seq x y z
N MET A 1 15.39 3.45 -12.17
CA MET A 1 16.37 2.51 -11.54
C MET A 1 15.79 1.97 -10.25
N LYS A 2 15.95 0.68 -9.93
CA LYS A 2 15.43 0.05 -8.69
C LYS A 2 16.58 -0.49 -7.84
N TYR A 3 16.62 -0.16 -6.56
CA TYR A 3 17.67 -0.59 -5.62
C TYR A 3 17.10 -1.00 -4.27
N SER A 4 17.79 -1.96 -3.63
CA SER A 4 17.40 -2.43 -2.30
C SER A 4 17.95 -1.51 -1.21
N LEU A 5 17.06 -0.91 -0.43
CA LEU A 5 17.45 -0.20 0.79
C LEU A 5 17.77 -1.20 1.90
N ARG A 6 16.97 -2.25 2.04
CA ARG A 6 17.14 -3.29 3.05
C ARG A 6 16.51 -4.60 2.61
N LYS A 7 17.25 -5.72 2.76
CA LYS A 7 16.73 -7.07 2.48
C LYS A 7 16.14 -7.76 3.71
N THR A 8 16.72 -7.51 4.87
CA THR A 8 16.23 -8.07 6.14
C THR A 8 15.00 -7.33 6.64
N PRO A 9 14.17 -7.94 7.47
CA PRO A 9 13.03 -7.25 8.08
C PRO A 9 13.47 -6.04 8.93
N SER A 10 12.63 -5.01 8.95
CA SER A 10 12.75 -3.84 9.82
C SER A 10 11.40 -3.57 10.49
N HIS A 11 11.42 -3.17 11.77
CA HIS A 11 10.22 -2.78 12.49
C HIS A 11 9.68 -1.45 11.97
N LEU A 12 8.35 -1.38 11.88
CA LEU A 12 7.62 -0.21 11.42
C LEU A 12 6.62 0.23 12.48
N HIS A 13 6.56 1.55 12.69
CA HIS A 13 5.57 2.15 13.55
C HIS A 13 4.66 3.06 12.72
N LEU A 14 3.36 2.85 12.81
CA LEU A 14 2.33 3.58 12.08
C LEU A 14 1.61 4.50 13.06
N THR A 15 1.34 5.72 12.62
CA THR A 15 0.51 6.67 13.34
C THR A 15 -0.69 7.01 12.49
N TYR A 16 -1.89 7.03 13.08
CA TYR A 16 -3.14 7.38 12.39
C TYR A 16 -3.65 8.76 12.83
N LYS A 17 -4.49 9.41 12.00
CA LYS A 17 -5.01 10.77 12.26
C LYS A 17 -5.83 10.89 13.56
N TYR A 18 -6.51 9.82 13.98
CA TYR A 18 -7.44 9.81 15.12
C TYR A 18 -7.26 8.58 16.03
N GLY A 19 -6.11 7.92 15.96
CA GLY A 19 -5.87 6.64 16.62
C GLY A 19 -4.52 6.58 17.32
N GLU A 20 -4.31 5.49 18.06
CA GLU A 20 -3.04 5.20 18.72
C GLU A 20 -1.97 4.79 17.71
N THR A 21 -0.71 4.84 18.14
CA THR A 21 0.42 4.36 17.35
C THR A 21 0.47 2.84 17.36
N ASN A 22 0.51 2.22 16.19
CA ASN A 22 0.66 0.77 16.04
C ASN A 22 2.12 0.45 15.67
N GLY A 23 2.74 -0.48 16.39
CA GLY A 23 4.19 -0.74 16.31
C GLY A 23 4.59 -2.17 15.96
N GLY A 24 3.63 -3.02 15.61
CA GLY A 24 3.83 -4.44 15.41
C GLY A 24 4.29 -4.84 14.01
N LEU A 25 4.22 -3.96 13.00
CA LEU A 25 4.47 -4.36 11.62
C LEU A 25 5.96 -4.59 11.33
N LEU A 26 6.22 -5.67 10.57
CA LEU A 26 7.52 -5.97 9.99
C LEU A 26 7.51 -5.65 8.50
N GLY A 27 8.32 -4.69 8.09
CA GLY A 27 8.60 -4.39 6.69
C GLY A 27 9.73 -5.26 6.16
N ARG A 28 9.51 -5.94 5.05
CA ARG A 28 10.54 -6.72 4.33
C ARG A 28 10.82 -6.07 2.99
N ASN A 29 11.95 -6.45 2.40
CA ASN A 29 12.25 -6.12 1.00
C ASN A 29 12.06 -4.63 0.68
N LEU A 30 12.65 -3.75 1.48
CA LEU A 30 12.50 -2.31 1.27
C LEU A 30 13.27 -1.93 0.00
N PHE A 31 12.54 -1.55 -1.04
CA PHE A 31 13.07 -1.19 -2.35
C PHE A 31 12.75 0.25 -2.66
N LEU A 32 13.68 0.93 -3.32
CA LEU A 32 13.47 2.28 -3.82
C LEU A 32 13.60 2.26 -5.34
N GLU A 33 12.53 2.69 -5.98
CA GLU A 33 12.46 2.92 -7.42
C GLU A 33 12.62 4.41 -7.70
N VAL A 34 13.39 4.75 -8.72
CA VAL A 34 13.67 6.13 -9.13
C VAL A 34 13.34 6.31 -10.60
N GLU A 35 12.47 7.27 -10.86
CA GLU A 35 11.99 7.66 -12.19
C GLU A 35 12.07 9.19 -12.31
N GLY A 36 13.13 9.69 -12.94
CA GLY A 36 13.38 11.14 -12.98
C GLY A 36 13.52 11.71 -11.57
N ASN A 37 12.62 12.62 -11.19
CA ASN A 37 12.59 13.22 -9.86
C ASN A 37 11.66 12.49 -8.87
N LEU A 38 11.00 11.41 -9.29
CA LEU A 38 10.10 10.64 -8.46
C LEU A 38 10.83 9.43 -7.86
N LEU A 39 10.81 9.36 -6.53
CA LEU A 39 11.26 8.20 -5.76
C LEU A 39 10.03 7.46 -5.24
N THR A 40 9.97 6.14 -5.40
CA THR A 40 8.91 5.28 -4.84
C THR A 40 9.53 4.23 -3.92
N LEU A 41 9.33 4.40 -2.61
CA LEU A 41 9.71 3.43 -1.60
C LEU A 41 8.64 2.36 -1.47
N GLU A 42 8.97 1.14 -1.83
CA GLU A 42 8.11 -0.03 -1.66
C GLU A 42 8.52 -0.81 -0.41
N ILE A 43 7.53 -1.19 0.40
CA ILE A 43 7.70 -1.96 1.63
C ILE A 43 6.75 -3.16 1.59
N ASP A 44 7.29 -4.37 1.67
CA ASP A 44 6.49 -5.59 1.71
C ASP A 44 6.06 -5.91 3.16
N LEU A 45 4.76 -5.92 3.38
CA LEU A 45 4.09 -6.20 4.64
C LEU A 45 3.32 -7.53 4.61
N SER A 46 3.32 -8.24 3.48
CA SER A 46 2.47 -9.43 3.26
C SER A 46 2.75 -10.53 4.28
N ALA A 47 4.00 -10.64 4.74
CA ALA A 47 4.40 -11.61 5.76
C ALA A 47 3.65 -11.44 7.10
N ASN A 48 3.15 -10.25 7.42
CA ASN A 48 2.39 -10.00 8.65
C ASN A 48 1.03 -10.71 8.64
N LEU A 49 0.46 -10.96 7.46
CA LEU A 49 -0.79 -11.71 7.31
C LEU A 49 -0.61 -13.24 7.40
N LEU A 50 0.62 -13.72 7.19
CA LEU A 50 0.98 -15.14 7.25
C LEU A 50 1.17 -15.67 8.68
N ALA A 51 1.03 -14.82 9.69
CA ALA A 51 1.10 -15.22 11.09
C ALA A 51 0.13 -16.37 11.39
N ARG A 52 0.64 -17.46 12.00
CA ARG A 52 -0.19 -18.59 12.45
C ARG A 52 -1.15 -18.16 13.56
N ASN A 53 -0.68 -17.33 14.48
CA ASN A 53 -1.49 -16.77 15.55
C ASN A 53 -2.20 -15.50 15.08
N LYS A 54 -3.51 -15.55 14.85
CA LYS A 54 -4.32 -14.41 14.41
C LYS A 54 -4.61 -13.39 15.52
N GLN A 55 -4.16 -13.65 16.75
CA GLN A 55 -4.21 -12.72 17.88
C GLN A 55 -2.89 -11.99 18.11
N SER A 56 -1.86 -12.25 17.29
CA SER A 56 -0.58 -11.57 17.45
C SER A 56 -0.65 -10.12 16.98
N ALA A 57 0.06 -9.21 17.66
CA ALA A 57 0.06 -7.77 17.36
C ALA A 57 0.32 -7.46 15.88
N TRP A 58 1.38 -8.00 15.27
CA TRP A 58 1.72 -7.83 13.86
C TRP A 58 0.60 -8.25 12.87
N TYR A 59 -0.17 -9.30 13.18
CA TYR A 59 -1.33 -9.66 12.37
C TYR A 59 -2.48 -8.67 12.53
N LEU A 60 -2.78 -8.29 13.78
CA LEU A 60 -3.86 -7.34 14.08
C LEU A 60 -3.57 -5.96 13.46
N ASP A 61 -2.33 -5.48 13.59
CA ASP A 61 -1.88 -4.23 12.99
C ASP A 61 -1.95 -4.27 11.46
N ALA A 62 -1.70 -5.42 10.85
CA ALA A 62 -1.82 -5.60 9.39
C ALA A 62 -3.27 -5.54 8.94
N VAL A 63 -4.18 -6.19 9.67
CA VAL A 63 -5.63 -6.11 9.41
C VAL A 63 -6.12 -4.67 9.63
N ASP A 64 -5.66 -4.02 10.70
CA ASP A 64 -6.00 -2.65 11.00
C ASP A 64 -5.55 -1.68 9.90
N LEU A 65 -4.31 -1.82 9.41
CA LEU A 65 -3.81 -1.08 8.25
C LEU A 65 -4.71 -1.26 7.03
N SER A 66 -5.12 -2.50 6.72
CA SER A 66 -6.01 -2.75 5.57
C SER A 66 -7.39 -2.10 5.70
N THR A 67 -7.82 -1.79 6.92
CA THR A 67 -9.12 -1.16 7.20
C THR A 67 -9.00 0.35 7.29
N ASN A 68 -7.89 0.84 7.83
CA ASN A 68 -7.65 2.25 8.18
C ASN A 68 -6.58 2.90 7.31
N TYR A 69 -6.24 2.34 6.15
CA TYR A 69 -5.18 2.81 5.24
C TYR A 69 -5.30 4.31 4.89
N HIS A 70 -6.52 4.84 4.71
CA HIS A 70 -6.79 6.24 4.40
C HIS A 70 -6.57 7.19 5.59
N LYS A 71 -6.49 6.66 6.81
CA LYS A 71 -6.24 7.41 8.04
C LYS A 71 -4.76 7.47 8.39
N LEU A 72 -3.87 6.82 7.63
CA LEU A 72 -2.44 6.80 7.91
C LEU A 72 -1.90 8.24 7.88
N LYS A 73 -1.21 8.62 8.95
CA LYS A 73 -0.61 9.94 9.14
C LYS A 73 0.90 9.90 8.93
N SER A 74 1.55 8.89 9.49
CA SER A 74 2.99 8.70 9.30
C SER A 74 3.41 7.25 9.48
N LEU A 75 4.55 6.90 8.91
CA LEU A 75 5.25 5.64 9.11
C LEU A 75 6.69 5.91 9.53
N GLN A 76 7.11 5.34 10.65
CA GLN A 76 8.48 5.40 11.13
C GLN A 76 9.19 4.07 10.91
N CYS A 77 10.40 4.14 10.37
CA CYS A 77 11.31 3.02 10.26
C CYS A 77 12.59 3.37 11.04
N GLY A 78 12.83 2.66 12.14
CA GLY A 78 14.02 2.87 12.99
C GLY A 78 15.34 2.38 12.39
N ASP A 79 15.33 1.89 11.15
CA ASP A 79 16.50 1.32 10.49
C ASP A 79 17.41 2.40 9.90
N ASN A 80 18.58 2.59 10.51
CA ASN A 80 19.56 3.58 10.06
C ASN A 80 20.10 3.31 8.65
N LEU A 81 20.16 2.04 8.21
CA LEU A 81 20.62 1.73 6.85
C LEU A 81 19.62 2.22 5.81
N VAL A 82 18.33 2.03 6.09
CA VAL A 82 17.23 2.55 5.26
C VAL A 82 17.31 4.07 5.18
N ARG A 83 17.42 4.73 6.34
CA ARG A 83 17.59 6.19 6.42
C ARG A 83 18.75 6.67 5.56
N THR A 84 19.96 6.15 5.77
CA THR A 84 21.17 6.61 5.07
C THR A 84 21.04 6.43 3.56
N ARG A 85 20.50 5.29 3.09
CA ARG A 85 20.38 5.02 1.65
C ARG A 85 19.28 5.86 0.99
N LEU A 86 18.15 6.06 1.67
CA LEU A 86 17.07 6.91 1.18
C LEU A 86 17.51 8.38 1.09
N ILE A 87 18.18 8.91 2.11
CA ILE A 87 18.68 10.30 2.10
C ILE A 87 19.68 10.50 0.96
N ARG A 88 20.64 9.59 0.78
CA ARG A 88 21.60 9.69 -0.33
C ARG A 88 20.94 9.71 -1.70
N ALA A 89 19.89 8.91 -1.89
CA ALA A 89 19.13 8.93 -3.12
C ALA A 89 18.34 10.23 -3.31
N TRP A 90 17.71 10.72 -2.24
CA TRP A 90 16.93 11.95 -2.21
C TRP A 90 17.79 13.19 -2.54
N GLU A 91 18.97 13.31 -1.92
CA GLU A 91 19.90 14.42 -2.15
C GLU A 91 20.53 14.42 -3.54
N GLY A 92 20.58 13.25 -4.20
CA GLY A 92 21.13 13.10 -5.55
C GLY A 92 20.19 13.53 -6.67
N ILE A 93 18.97 14.00 -6.36
CA ILE A 93 17.93 14.32 -7.32
C ILE A 93 17.52 15.78 -7.15
N GLU A 94 17.39 16.50 -8.27
CA GLU A 94 16.87 17.86 -8.27
C GLU A 94 15.35 17.85 -8.07
N SER A 95 14.87 18.65 -7.10
CA SER A 95 13.44 18.74 -6.74
C SER A 95 12.75 17.37 -6.54
N PRO A 96 13.25 16.56 -5.59
CA PRO A 96 12.79 15.18 -5.40
C PRO A 96 11.37 15.12 -4.84
N ARG A 97 10.61 14.13 -5.28
CA ARG A 97 9.29 13.76 -4.73
C ARG A 97 9.34 12.32 -4.24
N LEU A 98 8.73 12.02 -3.10
CA LEU A 98 8.72 10.68 -2.54
C LEU A 98 7.29 10.14 -2.45
N ARG A 99 7.14 8.91 -2.94
CA ARG A 99 5.98 8.07 -2.72
C ARG A 99 6.37 6.89 -1.83
N MET A 100 5.40 6.39 -1.08
CA MET A 100 5.51 5.17 -0.31
C MET A 100 4.42 4.21 -0.75
N ARG A 101 4.81 2.99 -1.14
CA ARG A 101 3.91 1.89 -1.47
C ARG A 101 4.00 0.83 -0.38
N LEU A 102 2.89 0.57 0.29
CA LEU A 102 2.76 -0.51 1.27
C LEU A 102 2.09 -1.71 0.59
N VAL A 103 2.82 -2.80 0.44
CA VAL A 103 2.32 -4.03 -0.20
C VAL A 103 1.84 -4.98 0.89
N LEU A 104 0.53 -5.20 0.94
CA LEU A 104 -0.12 -6.01 1.95
C LEU A 104 -0.91 -7.16 1.31
N ASN A 105 -0.28 -7.92 0.42
CA ASN A 105 -0.97 -8.98 -0.32
C ASN A 105 -1.46 -10.09 0.64
N PRO A 106 -2.67 -10.64 0.43
CA PRO A 106 -3.61 -10.37 -0.67
C PRO A 106 -4.58 -9.20 -0.42
N ARG A 107 -4.44 -8.47 0.69
CA ARG A 107 -5.39 -7.41 1.09
C ARG A 107 -5.27 -6.12 0.27
N GLY A 108 -4.17 -5.92 -0.42
CA GLY A 108 -4.02 -4.84 -1.40
C GLY A 108 -2.68 -4.12 -1.32
N ARG A 109 -2.58 -3.04 -2.08
CA ARG A 109 -1.40 -2.17 -2.15
C ARG A 109 -1.85 -0.73 -2.02
N TYR A 110 -1.22 -0.02 -1.09
CA TYR A 110 -1.60 1.35 -0.74
C TYR A 110 -0.47 2.30 -1.10
N LEU A 111 -0.75 3.26 -1.97
CA LEU A 111 0.22 4.25 -2.44
C LEU A 111 -0.05 5.62 -1.81
N TYR A 112 1.00 6.24 -1.30
CA TYR A 112 0.96 7.53 -0.61
C TYR A 112 2.00 8.48 -1.20
N GLU A 113 1.69 9.77 -1.22
CA GLU A 113 2.70 10.83 -1.29
C GLU A 113 3.18 11.13 0.12
N VAL A 114 4.50 11.19 0.32
CA VAL A 114 5.10 11.34 1.65
C VAL A 114 6.25 12.34 1.65
N ALA A 115 6.48 12.96 2.80
CA ALA A 115 7.66 13.75 3.07
C ALA A 115 8.60 12.99 4.01
N PRO A 116 9.89 12.80 3.66
CA PRO A 116 10.84 12.16 4.55
C PRO A 116 11.33 13.13 5.64
N HIS A 117 11.38 12.66 6.88
CA HIS A 117 11.95 13.37 8.02
C HIS A 117 12.95 12.48 8.77
N SER A 118 14.19 12.95 8.91
CA SER A 118 15.21 12.23 9.70
C SER A 118 14.87 12.30 11.19
N LEU A 119 14.86 11.14 11.86
CA LEU A 119 14.66 11.10 13.31
C LEU A 119 15.99 11.35 14.05
N PHE A 120 15.92 12.11 15.14
CA PHE A 120 17.10 12.49 15.94
C PHE A 120 17.87 11.28 16.49
N MET A 121 17.15 10.25 16.94
CA MET A 121 17.73 9.02 17.51
C MET A 121 18.06 7.95 16.45
N GLY A 122 17.96 8.28 15.16
CA GLY A 122 18.15 7.35 14.06
C GLY A 122 16.85 6.85 13.45
N GLY A 123 16.94 6.37 12.21
CA GLY A 123 15.79 6.03 11.38
C GLY A 123 15.17 7.22 10.64
N ILE A 124 14.05 6.94 9.98
CA ILE A 124 13.33 7.88 9.13
C ILE A 124 11.84 7.79 9.39
N GLN A 125 11.18 8.94 9.45
CA GLN A 125 9.74 9.07 9.41
C GLN A 125 9.31 9.49 8.00
N LEU A 126 8.20 8.93 7.55
CA LEU A 126 7.54 9.25 6.30
C LEU A 126 6.19 9.84 6.66
N ASP A 127 6.07 11.16 6.55
CA ASP A 127 4.84 11.88 6.84
C ASP A 127 3.93 11.85 5.62
N VAL A 128 2.74 11.29 5.78
CA VAL A 128 1.75 11.17 4.71
C VAL A 128 1.18 12.53 4.37
N GLN A 129 1.40 12.95 3.12
CA GLN A 129 0.86 14.19 2.55
C GLN A 129 -0.50 13.91 1.90
N ALA A 130 -0.57 12.85 1.09
CA ALA A 130 -1.79 12.44 0.39
C ALA A 130 -1.85 10.92 0.19
N PHE A 131 -3.06 10.38 0.17
CA PHE A 131 -3.32 9.03 -0.32
C PHE A 131 -3.56 9.10 -1.83
N LEU A 132 -2.91 8.22 -2.61
CA LEU A 132 -2.92 8.29 -4.07
C LEU A 132 -3.74 7.17 -4.70
N GLU A 133 -3.57 5.92 -4.26
CA GLU A 133 -4.15 4.77 -4.95
C GLU A 133 -4.29 3.53 -4.03
N GLU A 134 -5.34 2.76 -4.27
CA GLU A 134 -5.55 1.41 -3.73
C GLU A 134 -5.65 0.41 -4.89
N GLU A 135 -4.73 -0.56 -4.94
CA GLU A 135 -4.90 -1.74 -5.77
C GLU A 135 -5.34 -2.91 -4.88
N SER A 136 -6.62 -3.30 -4.96
CA SER A 136 -7.12 -4.53 -4.34
C SER A 136 -7.08 -5.67 -5.35
N GLU A 137 -6.41 -6.78 -5.03
CA GLU A 137 -6.50 -8.03 -5.80
C GLU A 137 -7.82 -8.75 -5.46
N THR A 138 -8.95 -8.18 -5.86
CA THR A 138 -10.18 -8.96 -5.98
C THR A 138 -10.09 -9.74 -7.29
N THR A 139 -9.88 -11.06 -7.17
CA THR A 139 -10.05 -12.01 -8.26
C THR A 139 -11.34 -11.70 -9.03
N GLY A 140 -11.20 -11.32 -10.29
CA GLY A 140 -12.31 -11.06 -11.19
C GLY A 140 -13.26 -12.26 -11.24
N THR A 141 -14.51 -12.02 -10.87
CA THR A 141 -15.64 -12.73 -11.46
C THR A 141 -16.49 -11.67 -12.14
N SER A 142 -16.06 -11.24 -13.32
CA SER A 142 -16.92 -10.52 -14.25
C SER A 142 -17.89 -11.55 -14.82
N THR A 143 -19.07 -11.70 -14.22
CA THR A 143 -20.22 -12.21 -14.97
C THR A 143 -20.64 -11.11 -15.93
N ASP A 144 -20.20 -11.26 -17.18
CA ASP A 144 -20.90 -10.70 -18.34
C ASP A 144 -22.38 -11.10 -18.24
N ASN A 145 -23.25 -10.12 -18.15
CA ASN A 145 -24.64 -10.26 -18.58
C ASN A 145 -24.93 -9.08 -19.49
N THR A 146 -24.49 -9.24 -20.74
CA THR A 146 -24.87 -8.38 -21.86
C THR A 146 -26.36 -8.55 -22.14
N GLU A 147 -27.04 -7.41 -22.17
CA GLU A 147 -28.38 -7.21 -22.69
C GLU A 147 -28.62 -7.93 -24.03
N ALA A 148 -29.70 -8.70 -24.12
CA ALA A 148 -30.33 -9.03 -25.38
C ALA A 148 -31.73 -8.39 -25.40
N SER A 149 -31.75 -7.22 -26.03
CA SER A 149 -32.83 -6.47 -26.65
C SER A 149 -34.19 -7.17 -26.86
N HIS A 150 -35.23 -6.44 -26.47
CA HIS A 150 -36.58 -6.44 -27.04
C HIS A 150 -36.61 -6.50 -28.58
N THR A 151 -37.55 -7.26 -29.13
CA THR A 151 -38.23 -6.89 -30.39
C THR A 151 -39.67 -7.36 -30.31
N GLU A 152 -40.59 -6.38 -30.31
CA GLU A 152 -42.02 -6.59 -30.53
C GLU A 152 -42.26 -6.93 -32.00
N GLU A 153 -43.08 -7.94 -32.29
CA GLU A 153 -43.79 -8.02 -33.56
C GLU A 153 -45.17 -8.64 -33.32
N ALA A 154 -46.20 -7.95 -33.81
CA ALA A 154 -47.61 -8.21 -33.56
C ALA A 154 -48.29 -8.92 -34.75
N ASP A 155 -49.06 -9.97 -34.43
CA ASP A 155 -50.34 -10.43 -35.06
C ASP A 155 -50.34 -10.84 -36.56
N PRO A 156 -51.39 -11.48 -37.16
CA PRO A 156 -52.53 -12.28 -36.66
C PRO A 156 -52.75 -13.65 -37.37
N HIS A 157 -53.63 -14.49 -36.79
CA HIS A 157 -54.64 -15.38 -37.44
C HIS A 157 -54.76 -16.84 -36.95
N ARG A 158 -55.84 -17.09 -36.19
CA ARG A 158 -57.03 -17.89 -36.59
C ARG A 158 -56.79 -19.30 -37.18
N LYS A 159 -57.15 -20.36 -36.43
CA LYS A 159 -58.37 -21.19 -36.67
C LYS A 159 -58.46 -22.40 -35.73
N HIS A 160 -59.70 -22.67 -35.36
CA HIS A 160 -60.22 -23.88 -34.71
C HIS A 160 -59.86 -25.18 -35.44
N ALA A 161 -59.64 -26.23 -34.67
CA ALA A 161 -60.28 -27.54 -34.81
C ALA A 161 -60.27 -28.24 -33.45
#